data_AF-A0A920M0J4-F1
#
_entry.id   AF-A0A920M0J4-F1
#
_cell.length_a   1.000
_cell.length_b   1.000
_cell.length_c   1.000
_cell.angle_alpha   90.00
_cell.angle_beta   90.00
_cell.angle_gamma   90.00
#
_symmetry.space_group_name_H-M   'P 1'
#
loop_
_entity.id
_entity.type
_entity.pdbx_description
1 polymer ?
#
loop_
_entity_poly.entity_id
_entity_poly.type
_entity_poly.pdbx_seq_one_letter_code
_entity_poly.pdbx_strand_id
1 'polypeptide(L)' 'MEMSFLDKATQAVVVIKNGKIISEKYADGYDMNSHGTSWSMAKSYYAALIGISIDKGEIEAWMMQ' A
#
# COMPACT_ATOMS: atom_id res chain seq x y z
N MET A 1 -6.85 17.86 4.13
CA MET A 1 -7.49 16.57 3.83
C MET A 1 -8.88 16.71 3.23
N GLU A 2 -9.61 17.81 3.47
CA GLU A 2 -10.96 18.01 2.88
C GLU A 2 -11.04 17.79 1.36
N MET A 3 -10.08 18.33 0.60
CA MET A 3 -10.05 18.15 -0.86
C MET A 3 -10.02 16.68 -1.29
N SER A 4 -9.39 15.80 -0.51
CA SER A 4 -9.31 14.37 -0.80
C SER A 4 -10.63 13.63 -0.61
N PHE A 5 -11.57 14.21 0.14
CA PHE A 5 -12.90 13.67 0.42
C PHE A 5 -14.00 14.35 -0.40
N LEU A 6 -13.64 15.17 -1.39
CA LEU A 6 -14.61 15.63 -2.40
C LEU A 6 -15.15 14.47 -3.24
N ASP A 7 -14.35 13.41 -3.40
CA ASP A 7 -14.79 12.13 -3.94
C ASP A 7 -15.36 11.25 -2.83
N LYS A 8 -16.60 10.80 -3.01
CA LYS A 8 -17.28 9.89 -2.07
C LYS A 8 -16.68 8.49 -2.03
N ALA A 9 -15.84 8.13 -3.00
CA ALA A 9 -15.12 6.86 -3.02
C ALA A 9 -13.90 6.85 -2.09
N THR A 10 -13.44 8.01 -1.59
CA THR A 10 -12.29 8.06 -0.68
C THR A 10 -12.66 7.50 0.69
N GLN A 11 -12.12 6.33 1.02
CA GLN A 11 -12.35 5.66 2.30
C GLN A 11 -11.41 6.17 3.42
N ALA A 12 -10.15 6.43 3.10
CA ALA A 12 -9.15 6.90 4.06
C ALA A 12 -7.99 7.62 3.35
N VAL A 13 -7.35 8.54 4.07
CA VAL A 13 -6.10 9.20 3.65
C VAL A 13 -5.15 9.25 4.83
N VAL A 14 -3.93 8.75 4.65
CA VAL A 14 -2.86 8.76 5.67
C VAL A 14 -1.64 9.44 5.08
N VAL A 15 -1.05 10.39 5.79
CA VAL A 15 0.17 11.10 5.39
C VAL A 15 1.30 10.74 6.35
N ILE A 16 2.36 10.15 5.79
CA ILE A 16 3.52 9.69 6.55
C ILE A 16 4.74 10.52 6.16
N LYS A 17 5.49 10.99 7.16
CA LYS A 17 6.76 11.70 6.97
C LYS A 17 7.78 11.16 7.97
N ASN A 18 8.95 10.77 7.48
CA ASN A 18 10.06 10.25 8.30
C ASN A 18 9.63 9.10 9.23
N GLY A 19 8.85 8.15 8.68
CA GLY A 19 8.36 6.98 9.43
C GLY A 19 7.27 7.27 10.47
N LYS A 20 6.72 8.49 10.51
CA LYS A 20 5.64 8.87 11.43
C LYS A 20 4.40 9.33 10.66
N ILE A 21 3.23 8.92 11.12
CA ILE A 21 1.96 9.49 10.66
C ILE A 21 1.89 10.92 11.19
N ILE A 22 1.79 11.89 10.29
CA ILE A 22 1.65 13.31 10.64
C ILE A 22 0.20 13.80 10.49
N SER A 23 -0.64 13.04 9.80
CA SER A 23 -2.07 13.30 9.66
C SER A 23 -2.77 12.07 9.08
N GLU A 24 -4.00 11.82 9.51
CA GLU A 24 -4.89 10.82 8.94
C GLU A 24 -6.35 11.30 9.00
N LYS A 25 -7.17 10.88 8.03
CA LYS A 25 -8.62 11.10 8.01
C LYS A 25 -9.29 9.89 7.38
N TYR A 26 -10.44 9.53 7.93
CA TYR A 26 -11.27 8.40 7.50
C TYR A 26 -12.65 8.91 7.10
N ALA A 27 -13.30 8.21 6.17
CA ALA A 27 -14.70 8.45 5.84
C ALA A 27 -15.62 8.01 6.99
N ASP A 28 -16.86 8.49 7.00
CA ASP A 28 -17.85 8.08 7.99
C ASP A 28 -18.03 6.55 8.02
N GLY A 29 -17.89 5.95 9.20
CA GLY A 29 -17.98 4.51 9.39
C GLY A 29 -16.69 3.72 9.10
N TYR A 30 -15.60 4.40 8.73
CA TYR A 30 -14.27 3.81 8.58
C TYR A 30 -13.34 4.24 9.72
N ASP A 31 -12.38 3.39 10.03
CA ASP A 31 -11.34 3.62 11.02
C ASP A 31 -10.00 2.99 10.58
N MET A 32 -8.98 3.07 11.44
CA MET A 32 -7.66 2.49 11.19
C MET A 32 -7.65 0.96 11.02
N ASN A 33 -8.71 0.26 11.48
CA ASN A 33 -8.82 -1.19 11.42
C ASN A 33 -9.65 -1.66 10.21
N SER A 34 -10.28 -0.72 9.50
CA SER A 34 -11.14 -0.99 8.36
C SER A 34 -10.31 -1.46 7.16
N HIS A 35 -10.80 -2.47 6.45
CA HIS A 35 -10.14 -2.98 5.25
C HIS A 35 -10.56 -2.18 4.01
N GLY A 36 -9.57 -1.83 3.19
CA GLY A 36 -9.76 -1.29 1.85
C GLY A 36 -9.38 -2.31 0.77
N THR A 37 -10.04 -2.27 -0.38
CA THR A 37 -9.64 -3.08 -1.54
C THR A 37 -8.26 -2.64 -2.01
N SER A 38 -7.29 -3.55 -2.04
CA SER A 38 -5.90 -3.23 -2.38
C SER A 38 -5.71 -2.84 -3.86
N TRP A 39 -6.62 -3.24 -4.75
CA TRP A 39 -6.50 -3.06 -6.19
C TRP A 39 -5.09 -3.47 -6.70
N SER A 40 -4.51 -2.69 -7.59
CA SER A 40 -3.18 -2.95 -8.14
C SER A 40 -2.02 -2.73 -7.15
N MET A 41 -2.26 -2.17 -5.97
CA MET A 41 -1.23 -2.10 -4.91
C MET A 41 -0.69 -3.49 -4.58
N ALA A 42 -1.54 -4.53 -4.65
CA ALA A 42 -1.13 -5.92 -4.43
C ALA A 42 0.04 -6.37 -5.34
N LYS A 43 0.15 -5.82 -6.55
CA LYS A 43 1.24 -6.17 -7.48
C LYS A 43 2.62 -5.75 -6.94
N SER A 44 2.71 -4.63 -6.23
CA SER A 44 3.96 -4.20 -5.60
C SER A 44 4.40 -5.16 -4.49
N TYR A 45 3.47 -5.70 -3.71
CA TYR A 45 3.77 -6.74 -2.73
C TYR A 45 4.28 -8.01 -3.42
N TYR A 46 3.61 -8.46 -4.49
CA TYR A 46 4.09 -9.61 -5.27
C TYR A 46 5.47 -9.36 -5.87
N ALA A 47 5.73 -8.19 -6.45
CA ALA A 47 7.03 -7.86 -7.01
C ALA A 47 8.14 -7.90 -5.95
N ALA A 48 7.89 -7.38 -4.75
CA ALA A 48 8.85 -7.45 -3.63
C ALA A 48 9.11 -8.89 -3.19
N LEU A 49 8.04 -9.70 -3.03
CA LEU A 49 8.17 -11.10 -2.65
C LEU A 49 8.91 -11.93 -3.71
N ILE A 50 8.62 -11.70 -5.00
CA ILE A 50 9.34 -12.33 -6.11
C ILE A 50 10.82 -11.94 -6.07
N GLY A 51 11.15 -10.67 -5.85
CA GLY A 51 12.54 -10.22 -5.68
C GLY A 51 13.25 -10.96 -4.55
N ILE A 52 12.60 -11.07 -3.38
CA ILE A 52 13.13 -11.83 -2.23
C ILE A 52 13.34 -13.31 -2.59
N SER A 53 12.41 -13.94 -3.31
CA SER A 53 12.54 -15.33 -3.72
C SER A 53 13.66 -15.54 -4.76
N ILE A 54 13.91 -14.57 -5.64
CA ILE A 54 15.08 -14.59 -6.55
C ILE A 54 16.37 -14.49 -5.73
N ASP A 55 16.46 -13.56 -4.78
CA ASP A 55 17.64 -13.39 -3.92
C ASP A 55 17.95 -14.64 -3.09
N LYS A 56 16.92 -15.42 -2.74
CA LYS A 56 17.04 -16.70 -2.03
C LYS A 56 17.33 -17.90 -2.94
N GLY A 57 17.30 -17.73 -4.26
CA GLY A 57 17.43 -18.83 -5.22
C GLY A 57 16.21 -19.76 -5.29
N GLU A 58 15.05 -19.34 -4.79
CA GLU A 58 13.78 -20.08 -4.88
C GLU A 58 13.15 -19.96 -6.27
N ILE A 59 13.42 -18.84 -6.95
CA ILE A 59 13.00 -18.57 -8.33
C ILE A 59 14.25 -18.31 -9.17
N GLU A 60 14.45 -19.11 -10.21
CA GLU A 60 15.48 -18.86 -11.22
C GLU A 60 15.03 -17.70 -12.11
N ALA A 61 15.70 -16.56 -11.98
CA ALA A 61 15.62 -15.47 -12.93
C ALA A 61 16.85 -15.55 -13.85
N TRP A 62 16.62 -15.49 -15.16
CA TRP A 62 17.64 -15.62 -16.21
C TRP A 62 18.61 -14.42 -16.29
N MET A 63 18.68 -13.60 -15.26
CA MET A 63 19.46 -12.36 -15.24
C MET A 63 20.31 -12.32 -13.97
N MET A 64 21.61 -12.10 -14.22
CA MET A 64 22.74 -11.83 -13.30
C MET A 64 23.61 -13.04 -12.90
N GLN A 65 24.22 -13.68 -13.91
CA GLN A 65 25.68 -13.88 -13.86
C GLN A 65 26.38 -12.55 -14.15
#